data_AF-A0A419H9Z2-F1
#
_entry.id   AF-A0A419H9Z2-F1
#
_cell.length_a   1.000
_cell.length_b   1.000
_cell.length_c   1.000
_cell.angle_alpha   90.00
_cell.angle_beta   90.00
_cell.angle_gamma   90.00
#
_symmetry.space_group_name_H-M   'P 1'
#
loop_
_entity.id
_entity.type
_entity.pdbx_description
1 polymer ?
#
loop_
_entity_poly.entity_id
_entity_poly.type
_entity_poly.pdbx_seq_one_letter_code
_entity_poly.pdbx_strand_id
1 'polypeptide(L)'
;MSAIYFHSLDHDDPVVLPLGERARVDGAIRDHFRRTLREPELAGLRRILGLTGAPPVAGLDTDELLILNFWFEGELELGGAERIDLSVLMANTAVAAVPALQALVRLHLGCERHGWVEGPDRAWLADRYTEAVDAGLVRNAADWQPVTALLRESSTGPVATSFYNDFPHREWVVTNGGWPEAAELAEAALEDTAAETEFETQWDAFTRDQQWDRALTALRTQSTTALCWSPDSFAQYRAAPGRAAQDLVADTARLRLIPAL
;
A
#
# COMPACT_ATOMS: atom_id res chain seq x y z
N MET A 1 11.49 3.93 4.68
CA MET A 1 10.68 2.77 4.22
C MET A 1 11.13 1.54 5.00
N SER A 2 10.21 0.65 5.36
CA SER A 2 10.47 -0.63 6.07
C SER A 2 10.31 -1.82 5.13
N ALA A 3 10.79 -3.01 5.54
CA ALA A 3 10.45 -4.27 4.88
C ALA A 3 8.93 -4.56 4.97
N ILE A 4 8.44 -5.49 4.15
CA ILE A 4 7.06 -5.98 4.23
C ILE A 4 7.09 -7.43 4.72
N TYR A 5 6.32 -7.70 5.76
CA TYR A 5 6.25 -9.01 6.40
C TYR A 5 4.93 -9.68 6.04
N PHE A 6 4.99 -10.96 5.66
CA PHE A 6 3.84 -11.81 5.41
C PHE A 6 3.71 -12.80 6.55
N HIS A 7 2.61 -12.69 7.29
CA HIS A 7 2.30 -13.45 8.49
C HIS A 7 1.23 -14.49 8.18
N SER A 8 1.37 -15.67 8.76
CA SER A 8 0.39 -16.76 8.70
C SER A 8 0.37 -17.45 10.06
N LEU A 9 -0.79 -17.95 10.50
CA LEU A 9 -0.85 -18.75 11.72
C LEU A 9 -0.07 -20.07 11.59
N ASP A 10 0.06 -20.57 10.36
CA ASP A 10 0.75 -21.83 10.06
C ASP A 10 2.30 -21.70 10.10
N HIS A 11 2.84 -20.49 10.28
CA HIS A 11 4.28 -20.21 10.29
C HIS A 11 4.67 -19.34 11.50
N ASP A 12 5.63 -19.82 12.29
CA ASP A 12 6.13 -19.07 13.46
C ASP A 12 6.87 -17.79 13.05
N ASP A 13 7.64 -17.85 11.96
CA ASP A 13 8.40 -16.73 11.42
C ASP A 13 7.71 -16.12 10.19
N PRO A 14 7.65 -14.78 10.07
CA PRO A 14 7.11 -14.14 8.88
C PRO A 14 8.03 -14.30 7.67
N VAL A 15 7.43 -14.40 6.48
CA VAL A 15 8.18 -14.25 5.24
C VAL A 15 8.44 -12.78 4.98
N VAL A 16 9.72 -12.43 4.84
CA VAL A 16 10.16 -11.03 4.70
C VAL A 16 10.40 -10.70 3.23
N LEU A 17 9.69 -9.68 2.73
CA LEU A 17 10.03 -8.99 1.50
C LEU A 17 10.96 -7.82 1.84
N PRO A 18 12.22 -7.82 1.36
CA PRO A 18 13.20 -6.82 1.76
C PRO A 18 12.80 -5.38 1.41
N LEU A 19 13.32 -4.43 2.18
CA LEU A 19 13.14 -2.99 1.95
C LEU A 19 13.45 -2.57 0.50
N GLY A 20 14.48 -3.16 -0.11
CA GLY A 20 14.86 -2.86 -1.49
C GLY A 20 13.74 -3.11 -2.49
N GLU A 21 12.92 -4.14 -2.28
CA GLU A 21 11.78 -4.46 -3.13
C GLU A 21 10.63 -3.46 -2.92
N ARG A 22 10.36 -3.04 -1.67
CA ARG A 22 9.38 -1.98 -1.41
C ARG A 22 9.75 -0.66 -2.11
N ALA A 23 11.02 -0.27 -2.04
CA ALA A 23 11.52 0.92 -2.74
C ALA A 23 11.44 0.75 -4.27
N ARG A 24 11.65 -0.47 -4.78
CA ARG A 24 11.50 -0.77 -6.20
C ARG A 24 10.05 -0.64 -6.67
N VAL A 25 9.09 -1.09 -5.87
CA VAL A 25 7.65 -0.91 -6.15
C VAL A 25 7.29 0.57 -6.27
N ASP A 26 7.72 1.40 -5.31
CA ASP A 26 7.54 2.85 -5.38
C ASP A 26 8.15 3.44 -6.66
N GLY A 27 9.37 3.01 -7.02
CA GLY A 27 10.00 3.37 -8.30
C GLY A 27 9.16 2.97 -9.51
N ALA A 28 8.60 1.75 -9.54
CA ALA A 28 7.77 1.27 -10.64
C ALA A 28 6.47 2.08 -10.80
N ILE A 29 5.85 2.50 -9.68
CA ILE A 29 4.67 3.37 -9.67
C ILE A 29 5.01 4.72 -10.31
N ARG A 30 6.11 5.36 -9.87
CA ARG A 30 6.58 6.64 -10.40
C ARG A 30 6.96 6.55 -11.87
N ASP A 31 7.69 5.50 -12.26
CA ASP A 31 8.12 5.27 -13.64
C ASP A 31 6.93 5.01 -14.57
N HIS A 32 5.89 4.32 -14.09
CA HIS A 32 4.66 4.17 -14.86
C HIS A 32 3.98 5.52 -15.05
N PHE A 33 3.75 6.28 -13.97
CA PHE A 33 3.12 7.60 -14.05
C PHE A 33 3.86 8.56 -14.99
N ARG A 34 5.21 8.58 -14.94
CA ARG A 34 6.03 9.36 -15.88
C ARG A 34 5.80 8.97 -17.33
N ARG A 35 5.75 7.67 -17.62
CA ARG A 35 5.48 7.18 -18.99
C ARG A 35 4.08 7.58 -19.44
N THR A 36 3.07 7.47 -18.57
CA THR A 36 1.71 7.93 -18.84
C THR A 36 1.69 9.42 -19.16
N LEU A 37 2.34 10.27 -18.37
CA LEU A 37 2.41 11.71 -18.64
C LEU A 37 3.15 12.09 -19.95
N ARG A 38 3.85 11.15 -20.59
CA ARG A 38 4.47 11.36 -21.91
C ARG A 38 3.49 11.14 -23.06
N GLU A 39 2.32 10.56 -22.80
CA GLU A 39 1.24 10.39 -23.79
C GLU A 39 0.77 11.75 -24.32
N PRO A 40 0.58 11.92 -25.65
CA PRO A 40 0.22 13.20 -26.26
C PRO A 40 -1.03 13.87 -25.66
N GLU A 41 -2.04 13.08 -25.33
CA GLU A 41 -3.30 13.50 -24.71
C GLU A 41 -3.12 14.13 -23.32
N LEU A 42 -2.03 13.79 -22.62
CA LEU A 42 -1.71 14.31 -21.29
C LEU A 42 -0.73 15.49 -21.33
N ALA A 43 -0.43 16.04 -22.52
CA ALA A 43 0.51 17.15 -22.66
C ALA A 43 0.10 18.40 -21.87
N GLY A 44 -1.21 18.67 -21.71
CA GLY A 44 -1.67 19.80 -20.91
C GLY A 44 -1.53 19.56 -19.42
N LEU A 45 -1.82 18.35 -18.91
CA LEU A 45 -1.55 17.97 -17.52
C LEU A 45 -0.05 18.08 -17.21
N ARG A 46 0.80 17.56 -18.10
CA ARG A 46 2.26 17.67 -17.98
C ARG A 46 2.73 19.13 -17.85
N ARG A 47 2.14 20.04 -18.63
CA ARG A 47 2.44 21.49 -18.54
C ARG A 47 2.03 22.09 -17.19
N ILE A 48 0.86 21.72 -16.67
CA ILE A 48 0.35 22.21 -15.38
C ILE A 48 1.25 21.76 -14.23
N LEU A 49 1.76 20.53 -14.32
CA LEU A 49 2.72 19.98 -13.36
C LEU A 49 4.14 20.56 -13.50
N GLY A 50 4.38 21.49 -14.45
CA GLY A 50 5.70 22.09 -14.67
C GLY A 50 6.71 21.16 -15.32
N LEU A 51 6.27 20.02 -15.87
CA LEU A 51 7.12 18.97 -16.46
C LEU A 51 7.39 19.20 -17.97
N THR A 52 7.39 20.47 -18.41
CA THR A 52 7.68 20.83 -19.80
C THR A 52 8.98 21.59 -19.88
N GLY A 53 10.08 20.88 -20.15
CA GLY A 53 11.31 21.48 -20.68
C GLY A 53 12.33 21.97 -19.65
N ALA A 54 12.44 21.34 -18.49
CA ALA A 54 13.61 21.59 -17.65
C ALA A 54 14.86 20.97 -18.33
N PRO A 55 16.00 21.69 -18.43
CA PRO A 55 17.21 21.14 -19.01
C PRO A 55 17.82 20.08 -18.07
N PRO A 56 18.34 18.96 -18.59
CA PRO A 56 18.93 17.92 -17.75
C PRO A 56 20.02 18.54 -16.86
N VAL A 57 19.87 18.42 -15.55
CA VAL A 57 20.88 18.85 -14.59
C VAL A 57 21.93 17.75 -14.57
N ALA A 58 23.07 18.00 -15.24
CA ALA A 58 24.32 17.24 -15.16
C ALA A 58 24.14 15.72 -14.88
N GLY A 59 23.49 15.00 -15.79
CA GLY A 59 23.36 13.55 -15.74
C GLY A 59 22.09 13.00 -15.07
N LEU A 60 21.21 13.87 -14.56
CA LEU A 60 19.84 13.54 -14.18
C LEU A 60 18.88 14.39 -15.02
N ASP A 61 17.84 13.75 -15.56
CA ASP A 61 16.76 14.48 -16.22
C ASP A 61 16.08 15.35 -15.15
N THR A 62 15.80 16.62 -15.39
CA THR A 62 15.26 17.52 -14.32
C THR A 62 13.84 17.13 -13.90
N ASP A 63 13.14 16.41 -14.77
CA ASP A 63 11.91 15.69 -14.44
C ASP A 63 12.15 14.59 -13.38
N GLU A 64 13.38 14.08 -13.23
CA GLU A 64 13.76 13.16 -12.15
C GLU A 64 13.89 13.89 -10.81
N LEU A 65 14.54 15.06 -10.74
CA LEU A 65 14.82 15.74 -9.47
C LEU A 65 13.57 16.31 -8.76
N LEU A 66 12.57 16.79 -9.51
CA LEU A 66 11.31 17.29 -8.93
C LEU A 66 10.36 16.17 -8.49
N ILE A 67 10.52 14.95 -9.03
CA ILE A 67 9.71 13.76 -8.71
C ILE A 67 10.42 12.82 -7.72
N LEU A 68 11.73 12.98 -7.55
CA LEU A 68 12.55 12.20 -6.61
C LEU A 68 12.36 12.66 -5.16
N ASN A 69 12.03 13.94 -4.92
CA ASN A 69 11.58 14.36 -3.60
C ASN A 69 10.17 13.81 -3.37
N PHE A 70 10.11 12.83 -2.45
CA PHE A 70 8.96 12.18 -1.83
C PHE A 70 7.59 12.63 -2.33
N TRP A 71 6.81 11.67 -2.87
CA TRP A 71 5.34 11.73 -2.97
C TRP A 71 4.81 13.11 -3.31
N PHE A 72 4.77 13.50 -4.59
CA PHE A 72 4.28 14.80 -5.07
C PHE A 72 3.43 15.53 -4.02
N GLU A 73 4.08 16.36 -3.20
CA GLU A 73 3.35 17.09 -2.19
C GLU A 73 2.63 18.23 -2.91
N GLY A 74 1.30 18.25 -2.79
CA GLY A 74 0.47 19.22 -3.47
C GLY A 74 -0.78 18.60 -4.08
N GLU A 75 -1.60 19.47 -4.64
CA GLU A 75 -2.92 19.11 -5.13
C GLU A 75 -3.15 19.72 -6.52
N LEU A 76 -4.00 19.09 -7.32
CA LEU A 76 -4.66 19.76 -8.42
C LEU A 76 -6.03 20.27 -7.96
N GLU A 77 -6.32 21.52 -8.24
CA GLU A 77 -7.66 22.07 -8.20
C GLU A 77 -8.33 21.85 -9.55
N LEU A 78 -9.48 21.18 -9.56
CA LEU A 78 -10.35 21.08 -10.73
C LEU A 78 -11.54 22.03 -10.58
N GLY A 79 -11.53 23.11 -11.38
CA GLY A 79 -12.66 24.03 -11.48
C GLY A 79 -13.06 24.75 -10.19
N GLY A 80 -12.14 24.89 -9.23
CA GLY A 80 -12.38 25.60 -7.97
C GLY A 80 -13.09 24.81 -6.87
N ALA A 81 -13.37 23.51 -7.07
CA ALA A 81 -14.20 22.73 -6.15
C ALA A 81 -13.56 21.39 -5.74
N GLU A 82 -13.01 20.65 -6.69
CA GLU A 82 -12.41 19.33 -6.44
C GLU A 82 -10.90 19.49 -6.20
N ARG A 83 -10.40 18.93 -5.09
CA ARG A 83 -8.97 18.79 -4.78
C ARG A 83 -8.53 17.37 -5.09
N ILE A 84 -7.45 17.24 -5.84
CA ILE A 84 -6.88 15.94 -6.21
C ILE A 84 -5.46 15.90 -5.69
N ASP A 85 -5.24 15.13 -4.62
CA ASP A 85 -3.91 14.85 -4.10
C ASP A 85 -3.06 14.17 -5.20
N LEU A 86 -1.87 14.71 -5.44
CA LEU A 86 -1.00 14.23 -6.53
C LEU A 86 -0.45 12.82 -6.27
N SER A 87 -0.28 12.43 -5.02
CA SER A 87 0.13 11.07 -4.69
C SER A 87 -0.99 10.06 -4.95
N VAL A 88 -2.25 10.44 -4.66
CA VAL A 88 -3.44 9.65 -5.01
C VAL A 88 -3.59 9.57 -6.53
N LEU A 89 -3.39 10.67 -7.25
CA LEU A 89 -3.41 10.70 -8.71
C LEU A 89 -2.39 9.72 -9.31
N MET A 90 -1.15 9.75 -8.81
CA MET A 90 -0.07 8.87 -9.24
C MET A 90 -0.40 7.40 -8.96
N ALA A 91 -0.84 7.08 -7.73
CA ALA A 91 -1.17 5.72 -7.34
C ALA A 91 -2.37 5.17 -8.13
N ASN A 92 -3.43 5.96 -8.32
CA ASN A 92 -4.59 5.56 -9.13
C ASN A 92 -4.24 5.37 -10.61
N THR A 93 -3.30 6.17 -11.14
CA THR A 93 -2.79 5.97 -12.50
C THR A 93 -2.06 4.63 -12.64
N ALA A 94 -1.22 4.29 -11.66
CA ALA A 94 -0.54 2.99 -11.63
C ALA A 94 -1.52 1.81 -11.46
N VAL A 95 -2.56 1.96 -10.64
CA VAL A 95 -3.64 0.97 -10.48
C VAL A 95 -4.39 0.73 -11.79
N ALA A 96 -4.63 1.78 -12.58
CA ALA A 96 -5.34 1.67 -13.85
C ALA A 96 -4.52 1.03 -14.99
N ALA A 97 -3.22 0.76 -14.76
CA ALA A 97 -2.29 0.36 -15.80
C ALA A 97 -2.41 -1.11 -16.22
N VAL A 98 -1.97 -2.01 -15.33
CA VAL A 98 -1.93 -3.46 -15.53
C VAL A 98 -2.14 -4.15 -14.18
N PRO A 99 -2.78 -5.34 -14.14
CA PRO A 99 -3.03 -6.06 -12.90
C PRO A 99 -1.78 -6.26 -12.03
N ALA A 100 -0.64 -6.62 -12.62
CA ALA A 100 0.60 -6.81 -11.88
C ALA A 100 1.02 -5.55 -11.10
N LEU A 101 0.95 -4.36 -11.71
CA LEU A 101 1.30 -3.10 -11.05
C LEU A 101 0.25 -2.72 -9.99
N GLN A 102 -1.03 -2.98 -10.27
CA GLN A 102 -2.12 -2.78 -9.31
C GLN A 102 -1.90 -3.60 -8.02
N ALA A 103 -1.45 -4.85 -8.13
CA ALA A 103 -1.12 -5.69 -6.98
C ALA A 103 0.06 -5.12 -6.16
N LEU A 104 1.10 -4.62 -6.85
CA LEU A 104 2.24 -3.98 -6.17
C LEU A 104 1.84 -2.67 -5.47
N VAL A 105 1.02 -1.82 -6.11
CA VAL A 105 0.47 -0.61 -5.47
C VAL A 105 -0.30 -0.98 -4.22
N ARG A 106 -1.17 -1.99 -4.32
CA ARG A 106 -1.98 -2.45 -3.20
C ARG A 106 -1.15 -3.01 -2.06
N LEU A 107 -0.08 -3.76 -2.35
CA LEU A 107 0.89 -4.21 -1.35
C LEU A 107 1.59 -3.02 -0.69
N HIS A 108 2.10 -2.08 -1.48
CA HIS A 108 2.85 -0.91 -0.98
C HIS A 108 2.02 0.01 -0.09
N LEU A 109 0.75 0.24 -0.43
CA LEU A 109 -0.17 1.09 0.32
C LEU A 109 -0.91 0.34 1.43
N GLY A 110 -1.14 -0.96 1.24
CA GLY A 110 -1.82 -1.82 2.19
C GLY A 110 -0.92 -2.23 3.34
N CYS A 111 0.40 -2.36 3.12
CA CYS A 111 1.30 -2.82 4.16
C CYS A 111 1.31 -1.88 5.38
N GLU A 112 1.11 -0.57 5.20
CA GLU A 112 1.05 0.43 6.28
C GLU A 112 -0.21 0.36 7.14
N ARG A 113 -1.27 -0.29 6.65
CA ARG A 113 -2.56 -0.43 7.35
C ARG A 113 -2.89 -1.87 7.70
N HIS A 114 -1.98 -2.78 7.41
CA HIS A 114 -2.16 -4.23 7.40
C HIS A 114 -3.22 -4.69 6.40
N GLY A 115 -2.77 -5.28 5.28
CA GLY A 115 -3.66 -5.96 4.33
C GLY A 115 -3.76 -7.45 4.65
N TRP A 116 -4.78 -8.15 4.15
CA TRP A 116 -4.83 -9.61 4.25
C TRP A 116 -5.44 -10.23 3.00
N VAL A 117 -5.13 -11.50 2.76
CA VAL A 117 -5.77 -12.34 1.75
C VAL A 117 -6.36 -13.56 2.45
N GLU A 118 -7.60 -13.91 2.12
CA GLU A 118 -8.24 -15.11 2.67
C GLU A 118 -7.67 -16.38 2.02
N GLY A 119 -7.73 -17.50 2.73
CA GLY A 119 -7.16 -18.78 2.32
C GLY A 119 -7.43 -19.17 0.86
N PRO A 120 -8.71 -19.18 0.40
CA PRO A 120 -9.06 -19.54 -0.98
C PRO A 120 -8.45 -18.63 -2.06
N ASP A 121 -8.10 -17.38 -1.72
CA ASP A 121 -7.61 -16.37 -2.67
C ASP A 121 -6.07 -16.24 -2.67
N ARG A 122 -5.35 -16.95 -1.78
CA ARG A 122 -3.89 -16.84 -1.68
C ARG A 122 -3.16 -17.20 -2.97
N ALA A 123 -3.58 -18.28 -3.63
CA ALA A 123 -2.99 -18.71 -4.90
C ALA A 123 -3.19 -17.65 -6.01
N TRP A 124 -4.36 -17.02 -6.06
CA TRP A 124 -4.65 -15.92 -6.98
C TRP A 124 -3.72 -14.73 -6.74
N LEU A 125 -3.46 -14.38 -5.48
CA LEU A 125 -2.52 -13.30 -5.15
C LEU A 125 -1.08 -13.67 -5.54
N ALA A 126 -0.66 -14.91 -5.31
CA ALA A 126 0.64 -15.41 -5.74
C ALA A 126 0.85 -15.29 -7.25
N ASP A 127 -0.20 -15.54 -8.05
CA ASP A 127 -0.15 -15.34 -9.50
C ASP A 127 0.09 -13.87 -9.86
N ARG A 128 -0.55 -12.90 -9.17
CA ARG A 128 -0.34 -11.47 -9.42
C ARG A 128 1.10 -11.04 -9.13
N TYR A 129 1.71 -11.57 -8.07
CA TYR A 129 3.12 -11.29 -7.78
C TYR A 129 4.06 -11.96 -8.77
N THR A 130 3.72 -13.16 -9.26
CA THR A 130 4.47 -13.83 -10.32
C THR A 130 4.44 -13.01 -11.61
N GLU A 131 3.27 -12.49 -12.00
CA GLU A 131 3.13 -11.59 -13.15
C GLU A 131 3.97 -10.31 -13.00
N ALA A 132 4.06 -9.76 -11.78
CA ALA A 132 4.89 -8.59 -11.51
C ALA A 132 6.40 -8.87 -11.64
N VAL A 133 6.84 -10.05 -11.22
CA VAL A 133 8.21 -10.55 -11.43
C VAL A 133 8.49 -10.71 -12.92
N ASP A 134 7.62 -11.40 -13.65
CA ASP A 134 7.79 -11.67 -15.09
C ASP A 134 7.79 -10.38 -15.93
N ALA A 135 7.02 -9.37 -15.51
CA ALA A 135 6.98 -8.06 -16.15
C ALA A 135 8.18 -7.16 -15.81
N GLY A 136 9.12 -7.60 -14.95
CA GLY A 136 10.29 -6.82 -14.54
C GLY A 136 9.94 -5.57 -13.70
N LEU A 137 8.76 -5.56 -13.07
CA LEU A 137 8.32 -4.47 -12.20
C LEU A 137 9.07 -4.48 -10.85
N VAL A 138 9.61 -5.64 -10.48
CA VAL A 138 10.39 -5.88 -9.26
C VAL A 138 11.82 -6.30 -9.62
N ARG A 139 12.77 -6.20 -8.67
CA ARG A 139 14.20 -6.29 -9.02
C ARG A 139 14.71 -7.72 -9.02
N ASN A 140 14.36 -8.50 -8.00
CA ASN A 140 14.94 -9.81 -7.77
C ASN A 140 13.84 -10.87 -7.61
N ALA A 141 13.67 -11.72 -8.62
CA ALA A 141 12.74 -12.84 -8.56
C ALA A 141 12.98 -13.74 -7.33
N ALA A 142 14.23 -13.90 -6.89
CA ALA A 142 14.56 -14.73 -5.73
C ALA A 142 13.99 -14.17 -4.42
N ASP A 143 13.84 -12.85 -4.29
CA ASP A 143 13.26 -12.23 -3.08
C ASP A 143 11.73 -12.43 -3.00
N TRP A 144 11.08 -12.70 -4.13
CA TRP A 144 9.63 -12.95 -4.22
C TRP A 144 9.25 -14.44 -4.17
N GLN A 145 10.22 -15.34 -4.36
CA GLN A 145 10.00 -16.79 -4.29
C GLN A 145 9.46 -17.22 -2.92
N PRO A 146 10.02 -16.80 -1.77
CA PRO A 146 9.46 -17.14 -0.47
C PRO A 146 8.01 -16.65 -0.28
N VAL A 147 7.70 -15.44 -0.75
CA VAL A 147 6.35 -14.87 -0.65
C VAL A 147 5.34 -15.67 -1.46
N THR A 148 5.67 -15.98 -2.71
CA THR A 148 4.79 -16.76 -3.59
C THR A 148 4.68 -18.21 -3.14
N ALA A 149 5.74 -18.80 -2.59
CA ALA A 149 5.71 -20.13 -1.99
C ALA A 149 4.77 -20.17 -0.78
N LEU A 150 4.93 -19.24 0.17
CA LEU A 150 4.03 -19.10 1.31
C LEU A 150 2.58 -19.03 0.84
N LEU A 151 2.25 -18.12 -0.09
CA LEU A 151 0.89 -17.96 -0.58
C LEU A 151 0.32 -19.23 -1.25
N ARG A 152 1.15 -20.09 -1.84
CA ARG A 152 0.70 -21.32 -2.50
C ARG A 152 0.69 -22.55 -1.60
N GLU A 153 1.39 -22.54 -0.47
CA GLU A 153 1.58 -23.70 0.39
C GLU A 153 0.25 -24.24 0.96
N SER A 154 -0.70 -23.36 1.25
CA SER A 154 -1.97 -23.70 1.89
C SER A 154 -3.09 -22.76 1.43
N SER A 155 -4.33 -23.24 1.50
CA SER A 155 -5.55 -22.47 1.25
C SER A 155 -6.49 -22.40 2.46
N THR A 156 -6.08 -22.88 3.64
CA THR A 156 -6.96 -22.96 4.82
C THR A 156 -7.01 -21.67 5.64
N GLY A 157 -5.87 -21.02 5.87
CA GLY A 157 -5.76 -19.82 6.69
C GLY A 157 -5.45 -18.56 5.88
N PRO A 158 -5.85 -17.37 6.37
CA PRO A 158 -5.48 -16.11 5.75
C PRO A 158 -3.98 -15.80 5.92
N VAL A 159 -3.46 -14.94 5.06
CA VAL A 159 -2.13 -14.35 5.20
C VAL A 159 -2.29 -12.85 5.38
N ALA A 160 -1.72 -12.31 6.45
CA ALA A 160 -1.71 -10.88 6.74
C ALA A 160 -0.37 -10.27 6.28
N THR A 161 -0.40 -9.02 5.83
CA THR A 161 0.79 -8.23 5.52
C THR A 161 0.96 -7.14 6.54
N SER A 162 2.20 -6.82 6.87
CA SER A 162 2.54 -5.84 7.89
C SER A 162 3.84 -5.15 7.55
N PHE A 163 4.04 -3.94 8.07
CA PHE A 163 5.35 -3.29 8.11
C PHE A 163 6.13 -3.59 9.40
N TYR A 164 5.49 -4.28 10.36
CA TYR A 164 6.08 -4.79 11.59
C TYR A 164 6.45 -6.27 11.45
N ASN A 165 7.60 -6.62 12.03
CA ASN A 165 8.07 -8.00 12.14
C ASN A 165 7.24 -8.81 13.13
N ASP A 166 6.62 -8.14 14.09
CA ASP A 166 5.68 -8.67 15.05
C ASP A 166 4.25 -8.32 14.60
N PHE A 167 3.53 -9.35 14.16
CA PHE A 167 2.09 -9.26 13.98
C PHE A 167 1.47 -10.51 14.63
N PRO A 168 0.35 -10.38 15.35
CA PRO A 168 -0.39 -9.14 15.61
C PRO A 168 0.27 -8.17 16.60
N HIS A 169 0.00 -6.88 16.44
CA HIS A 169 0.43 -5.80 17.34
C HIS A 169 -0.75 -5.36 18.21
N ARG A 170 -0.64 -5.51 19.53
CA ARG A 170 -1.77 -5.36 20.48
C ARG A 170 -2.45 -4.00 20.42
N GLU A 171 -1.70 -2.90 20.35
CA GLU A 171 -2.24 -1.53 20.26
C GLU A 171 -3.08 -1.39 19.00
N TRP A 172 -2.56 -1.86 17.86
CA TRP A 172 -3.29 -1.85 16.60
C TRP A 172 -4.58 -2.67 16.69
N VAL A 173 -4.54 -3.85 17.31
CA VAL A 173 -5.72 -4.70 17.50
C VAL A 173 -6.80 -3.99 18.33
N VAL A 174 -6.44 -3.32 19.43
CA VAL A 174 -7.38 -2.57 20.26
C VAL A 174 -7.95 -1.37 19.51
N THR A 175 -7.10 -0.52 18.93
CA THR A 175 -7.54 0.69 18.17
C THR A 175 -8.50 0.34 17.04
N ASN A 176 -8.38 -0.85 16.48
CA ASN A 176 -9.19 -1.30 15.34
C ASN A 176 -10.28 -2.31 15.72
N GLY A 177 -10.63 -2.38 17.01
CA GLY A 177 -11.83 -3.07 17.48
C GLY A 177 -11.72 -4.60 17.56
N GLY A 178 -10.52 -5.17 17.44
CA GLY A 178 -10.29 -6.61 17.63
C GLY A 178 -10.24 -7.04 19.10
N TRP A 179 -10.07 -6.07 20.02
CA TRP A 179 -10.07 -6.30 21.46
C TRP A 179 -10.76 -5.16 22.22
N PRO A 180 -12.08 -4.98 22.02
CA PRO A 180 -12.81 -3.82 22.54
C PRO A 180 -12.83 -3.76 24.07
N GLU A 181 -12.81 -4.90 24.77
CA GLU A 181 -12.81 -4.97 26.23
C GLU A 181 -11.52 -4.41 26.87
N ALA A 182 -10.44 -4.22 26.10
CA ALA A 182 -9.21 -3.61 26.57
C ALA A 182 -9.05 -2.12 26.21
N ALA A 183 -10.06 -1.49 25.60
CA ALA A 183 -9.98 -0.09 25.17
C ALA A 183 -9.68 0.87 26.34
N GLU A 184 -10.36 0.71 27.48
CA GLU A 184 -10.13 1.55 28.67
C GLU A 184 -8.72 1.34 29.25
N LEU A 185 -8.26 0.08 29.29
CA LEU A 185 -6.94 -0.27 29.79
C LEU A 185 -5.82 0.25 28.86
N ALA A 186 -6.01 0.18 27.55
CA ALA A 186 -5.08 0.70 26.56
C ALA A 186 -4.95 2.22 26.61
N GLU A 187 -6.05 2.95 26.83
CA GLU A 187 -6.01 4.41 27.02
C GLU A 187 -5.24 4.77 28.30
N ALA A 188 -5.50 4.06 29.41
CA ALA A 188 -4.78 4.27 30.67
C ALA A 188 -3.27 3.97 30.55
N ALA A 189 -2.90 2.96 29.76
CA ALA A 189 -1.52 2.59 29.49
C ALA A 189 -0.69 3.69 28.81
N LEU A 190 -1.32 4.69 28.17
CA LEU A 190 -0.61 5.83 27.59
C LEU A 190 0.02 6.76 28.65
N GLU A 191 -0.52 6.77 29.87
CA GLU A 191 -0.14 7.69 30.93
C GLU A 191 0.35 6.99 32.21
N ASP A 192 0.06 5.70 32.39
CA ASP A 192 0.37 4.92 33.59
C ASP A 192 1.13 3.62 33.26
N THR A 193 2.38 3.52 33.74
CA THR A 193 3.24 2.33 33.59
C THR A 193 2.63 1.08 34.23
N ALA A 194 1.84 1.21 35.30
CA ALA A 194 1.17 0.06 35.91
C ALA A 194 0.08 -0.49 34.98
N ALA A 195 -0.70 0.40 34.35
CA ALA A 195 -1.70 0.04 33.35
C ALA A 195 -1.05 -0.54 32.09
N GLU A 196 0.09 0.02 31.63
CA GLU A 196 0.87 -0.54 30.52
C GLU A 196 1.31 -1.98 30.82
N THR A 197 1.87 -2.23 32.01
CA THR A 197 2.28 -3.58 32.42
C THR A 197 1.11 -4.55 32.48
N GLU A 198 -0.05 -4.11 32.99
CA GLU A 198 -1.26 -4.92 33.02
C GLU A 198 -1.77 -5.21 31.60
N PHE A 199 -1.76 -4.22 30.71
CA PHE A 199 -2.16 -4.37 29.31
C PHE A 199 -1.29 -5.41 28.58
N GLU A 200 0.03 -5.33 28.75
CA GLU A 200 0.98 -6.31 28.21
C GLU A 200 0.73 -7.71 28.78
N THR A 201 0.56 -7.80 30.11
CA THR A 201 0.30 -9.09 30.78
C THR A 201 -0.98 -9.75 30.28
N GLN A 202 -2.05 -8.97 30.06
CA GLN A 202 -3.31 -9.49 29.52
C GLN A 202 -3.16 -9.94 28.07
N TRP A 203 -2.41 -9.20 27.24
CA TRP A 203 -2.15 -9.59 25.86
C TRP A 203 -1.32 -10.89 25.76
N ASP A 204 -0.27 -11.00 26.58
CA ASP A 204 0.63 -12.16 26.62
C ASP A 204 -0.03 -13.41 27.21
N ALA A 205 -1.13 -13.25 27.96
CA ALA A 205 -1.93 -14.35 28.45
C ALA A 205 -2.74 -15.06 27.35
N PHE A 206 -2.96 -14.42 26.19
CA PHE A 206 -3.61 -15.05 25.04
C PHE A 206 -2.66 -16.04 24.35
N THR A 207 -3.21 -17.15 23.86
CA THR A 207 -2.49 -18.02 22.93
C THR A 207 -2.25 -17.30 21.59
N ARG A 208 -1.29 -17.78 20.81
CA ARG A 208 -1.02 -17.27 19.46
C ARG A 208 -2.27 -17.24 18.58
N ASP A 209 -3.06 -18.32 18.60
CA ASP A 209 -4.33 -18.42 17.87
C ASP A 209 -5.33 -17.33 18.30
N GLN A 210 -5.45 -17.10 19.62
CA GLN A 210 -6.35 -16.06 20.16
C GLN A 210 -5.89 -14.65 19.75
N GLN A 211 -4.59 -14.36 19.80
CA GLN A 211 -4.04 -13.10 19.32
C GLN A 211 -4.32 -12.91 17.83
N TRP A 212 -4.11 -13.97 17.03
CA TRP A 212 -4.35 -13.98 15.59
C TRP A 212 -5.82 -13.75 15.24
N ASP A 213 -6.75 -14.44 15.92
CA ASP A 213 -8.19 -14.27 15.71
C ASP A 213 -8.66 -12.85 16.00
N ARG A 214 -8.14 -12.23 17.06
CA ARG A 214 -8.43 -10.81 17.37
C ARG A 214 -7.91 -9.88 16.30
N ALA A 215 -6.72 -10.14 15.77
CA ALA A 215 -6.13 -9.34 14.70
C ALA A 215 -6.92 -9.45 13.39
N LEU A 216 -7.32 -10.67 13.01
CA LEU A 216 -8.20 -10.86 11.86
C LEU A 216 -9.57 -10.23 12.08
N THR A 217 -10.09 -10.24 13.30
CA THR A 217 -11.34 -9.55 13.64
C THR A 217 -11.19 -8.04 13.45
N ALA A 218 -10.09 -7.43 13.92
CA ALA A 218 -9.79 -6.02 13.69
C ALA A 218 -9.68 -5.70 12.18
N LEU A 219 -8.92 -6.50 11.43
CA LEU A 219 -8.77 -6.37 9.97
C LEU A 219 -10.14 -6.42 9.26
N ARG A 220 -10.93 -7.45 9.55
CA ARG A 220 -12.25 -7.67 8.95
C ARG A 220 -13.28 -6.63 9.40
N THR A 221 -13.13 -6.01 10.57
CA THR A 221 -14.02 -4.93 11.01
C THR A 221 -13.82 -3.67 10.18
N GLN A 222 -12.59 -3.40 9.75
CA GLN A 222 -12.32 -2.30 8.82
C GLN A 222 -12.86 -2.57 7.41
N SER A 223 -13.03 -3.85 7.01
CA SER A 223 -13.48 -4.38 5.70
C SER A 223 -13.61 -3.33 4.59
N THR A 224 -12.49 -2.73 4.20
CA THR A 224 -12.43 -1.91 2.99
C THR A 224 -11.92 -2.76 1.84
N THR A 225 -12.36 -2.43 0.62
CA THR A 225 -11.79 -2.99 -0.61
C THR A 225 -10.30 -2.69 -0.76
N ALA A 226 -9.69 -1.86 0.10
CA ALA A 226 -8.25 -1.66 0.12
C ALA A 226 -7.50 -2.78 0.85
N LEU A 227 -8.04 -3.29 1.97
CA LEU A 227 -7.30 -4.16 2.89
C LEU A 227 -7.55 -5.66 2.67
N CYS A 228 -8.76 -6.06 2.27
CA CYS A 228 -9.10 -7.47 1.99
C CYS A 228 -8.81 -7.83 0.53
N TRP A 229 -7.73 -8.56 0.26
CA TRP A 229 -7.25 -8.87 -1.09
C TRP A 229 -7.94 -10.12 -1.63
N SER A 230 -8.82 -9.92 -2.61
CA SER A 230 -9.57 -10.96 -3.30
C SER A 230 -9.75 -10.55 -4.77
N PRO A 231 -10.09 -11.49 -5.68
CA PRO A 231 -10.39 -11.16 -7.07
C PRO A 231 -11.44 -10.04 -7.21
N ASP A 232 -12.50 -10.10 -6.40
CA ASP A 232 -13.61 -9.14 -6.44
C ASP A 232 -13.18 -7.75 -5.98
N SER A 233 -12.49 -7.67 -4.84
CA SER A 233 -12.00 -6.38 -4.32
C SER A 233 -10.92 -5.78 -5.21
N PHE A 234 -10.15 -6.63 -5.89
CA PHE A 234 -9.10 -6.22 -6.80
C PHE A 234 -9.65 -5.51 -8.03
N ALA A 235 -10.69 -6.04 -8.67
CA ALA A 235 -11.32 -5.38 -9.82
C ALA A 235 -11.84 -3.96 -9.48
N GLN A 236 -12.23 -3.74 -8.23
CA GLN A 236 -12.78 -2.48 -7.74
C GLN A 236 -11.74 -1.58 -7.07
N TYR A 237 -10.52 -2.05 -6.88
CA TYR A 237 -9.53 -1.36 -6.07
C TYR A 237 -9.15 0.00 -6.67
N ARG A 238 -9.02 0.98 -5.78
CA ARG A 238 -8.40 2.29 -5.99
C ARG A 238 -7.48 2.55 -4.81
N ALA A 239 -6.37 3.26 -5.04
CA ALA A 239 -5.43 3.59 -3.98
C ALA A 239 -6.10 4.42 -2.87
N ALA A 240 -6.89 5.41 -3.28
CA ALA A 240 -7.78 6.23 -2.47
C ALA A 240 -8.88 6.83 -3.36
N PRO A 241 -9.98 7.38 -2.79
CA PRO A 241 -10.94 8.17 -3.56
C PRO A 241 -10.23 9.28 -4.35
N GLY A 242 -10.45 9.33 -5.66
CA GLY A 242 -9.77 10.27 -6.54
C GLY A 242 -9.75 9.78 -7.99
N ARG A 243 -8.96 10.46 -8.80
CA ARG A 243 -8.85 10.24 -10.25
C ARG A 243 -7.50 9.64 -10.63
N ALA A 244 -7.43 8.97 -11.76
CA ALA A 244 -6.20 8.67 -12.47
C ALA A 244 -5.87 9.79 -13.48
N ALA A 245 -4.64 9.86 -13.98
CA ALA A 245 -4.22 10.89 -14.93
C ALA A 245 -5.09 10.91 -16.19
N GLN A 246 -5.49 9.74 -16.68
CA GLN A 246 -6.30 9.59 -17.88
C GLN A 246 -7.71 10.20 -17.72
N ASP A 247 -8.23 10.24 -16.49
CA ASP A 247 -9.55 10.85 -16.20
C ASP A 247 -9.54 12.38 -16.31
N LEU A 248 -8.35 12.99 -16.41
CA LEU A 248 -8.16 14.44 -16.42
C LEU A 248 -7.98 15.04 -17.82
N VAL A 249 -7.91 14.21 -18.87
CA VAL A 249 -7.67 14.67 -20.25
C VAL A 249 -8.73 15.69 -20.68
N ALA A 250 -10.02 15.37 -20.50
CA ALA A 250 -11.12 16.25 -20.90
C ALA A 250 -11.23 17.53 -20.05
N ASP A 251 -10.69 17.50 -18.82
CA ASP A 251 -10.82 18.56 -17.82
C ASP A 251 -9.57 19.43 -17.71
N THR A 252 -8.54 19.18 -18.52
CA THR A 252 -7.21 19.80 -18.38
C THR A 252 -7.24 21.32 -18.39
N ALA A 253 -8.12 21.95 -19.16
CA ALA A 253 -8.25 23.42 -19.21
C ALA A 253 -8.76 24.05 -17.90
N ARG A 254 -9.31 23.25 -16.99
CA ARG A 254 -9.89 23.67 -15.70
C ARG A 254 -9.00 23.33 -14.51
N LEU A 255 -7.85 22.68 -14.76
CA LEU A 255 -6.92 22.28 -13.72
C LEU A 255 -5.98 23.43 -13.34
N ARG A 256 -5.62 23.48 -12.05
CA ARG A 256 -4.60 24.37 -11.51
C ARG A 256 -3.78 23.61 -10.48
N LEU A 257 -2.46 23.77 -10.50
CA LEU A 257 -1.57 23.20 -9.49
C LEU A 257 -1.60 24.06 -8.22
N ILE A 258 -1.73 23.41 -7.07
CA ILE A 258 -1.55 23.98 -5.74
C ILE A 258 -0.30 23.33 -5.15
N PRO A 259 0.81 24.07 -5.02
CA PRO A 259 2.01 23.52 -4.40
C PRO A 259 1.77 23.27 -2.91
N ALA A 260 2.41 22.23 -2.35
CA ALA A 260 2.53 22.10 -0.91
C ALA A 260 3.30 23.30 -0.32
N LEU A 261 2.89 23.74 0.87
CA LEU A 261 3.47 24.86 1.61
C LEU A 261 4.65 24.42 2.48
#